data_AF-A0A378FS30-F1
#
_entry.id   AF-A0A378FS30-F1
#
_cell.length_a   1.000
_cell.length_b   1.000
_cell.length_c   1.000
_cell.angle_alpha   90.00
_cell.angle_beta   90.00
_cell.angle_gamma   90.00
#
_symmetry.space_group_name_H-M   'P 1'
#
loop_
_entity.id
_entity.type
_entity.pdbx_description
1 polymer ?
#
loop_
_entity_poly.entity_id
_entity_poly.type
_entity_poly.pdbx_seq_one_letter_code
_entity_poly.pdbx_strand_id
1 'polypeptide(L)'
;MAAAFVMTANAIANPSVPGRPLSPYPVPLSAGAVSTHAIQKKAVTVEKAAFFVPGVNLFDKSAVTPDSYVNASTGTIKTNVTYDASDFIPVVAGNAYTQHYAHQTAYYDANKNYLSGEQASTSPATPRTLTIPTGAAYIRMTVAKTVLNTMQFEKGSEATGYQPYAVQLDPLLIPQTNTAVISDYVERAHQIRVGRMKLSQLESGVSTILTVGIFGDSWPTQPNRFSQPLAKALRAKYGAGPGVGWTSFGRHATSNNIINANVFSPNGSDVLKKLFTWTGNWLFSYSGTKKPTNSSPDTAVVTSSTPGDALKATIPGTSDGGWSTCRLGFVGTRDGVIRYNWDGGEWTTLNVQGSGLQFVDINPPATVNRL
;
A
#
# COMPACT_ATOMS: atom_id res chain seq x y z
N MET A 1 3.55 23.98 -50.65
CA MET A 1 2.58 23.83 -49.55
C MET A 1 2.42 22.34 -49.28
N ALA A 2 2.96 21.84 -48.17
CA ALA A 2 2.81 20.45 -47.76
C ALA A 2 1.67 20.39 -46.75
N ALA A 3 0.56 19.74 -47.12
CA ALA A 3 -0.55 19.47 -46.22
C ALA A 3 -0.26 18.16 -45.47
N ALA A 4 0.00 18.25 -44.17
CA ALA A 4 0.07 17.08 -43.30
C ALA A 4 -1.35 16.71 -42.87
N PHE A 5 -1.86 15.57 -43.36
CA PHE A 5 -3.07 14.96 -42.84
C PHE A 5 -2.73 14.28 -41.50
N VAL A 6 -3.17 14.88 -40.39
CA VAL A 6 -3.14 14.23 -39.08
C VAL A 6 -4.41 13.41 -38.94
N MET A 7 -4.31 12.09 -39.10
CA MET A 7 -5.38 11.18 -38.71
C MET A 7 -5.24 10.85 -37.23
N THR A 8 -6.02 11.53 -36.37
CA THR A 8 -6.20 11.08 -34.98
C THR A 8 -7.23 9.95 -34.97
N ALA A 9 -6.79 8.73 -34.74
CA ALA A 9 -7.68 7.63 -34.45
C ALA A 9 -8.26 7.82 -33.03
N ASN A 10 -9.38 8.51 -32.91
CA ASN A 10 -10.25 8.34 -31.75
C ASN A 10 -10.85 6.92 -31.88
N ALA A 11 -10.32 5.97 -31.11
CA ALA A 11 -10.90 4.64 -31.02
C ALA A 11 -12.26 4.73 -30.33
N ILE A 12 -13.32 4.93 -31.12
CA ILE A 12 -14.69 4.72 -30.67
C ILE A 12 -14.93 3.22 -30.79
N ALA A 13 -14.97 2.51 -29.66
CA ALA A 13 -15.38 1.12 -29.63
C ALA A 13 -16.86 1.07 -30.04
N ASN A 14 -17.15 0.70 -31.29
CA ASN A 14 -18.51 0.37 -31.70
C ASN A 14 -18.89 -0.95 -31.01
N PRO A 15 -19.86 -0.98 -30.08
CA PRO A 15 -20.19 -2.18 -29.31
C PRO A 15 -20.96 -3.22 -30.13
N SER A 16 -21.16 -2.99 -31.43
CA SER A 16 -21.82 -3.95 -32.31
C SER A 16 -21.29 -3.87 -33.74
N VAL A 17 -21.21 -5.04 -34.38
CA VAL A 17 -20.97 -5.18 -35.82
C VAL A 17 -22.31 -4.95 -36.54
N PRO A 18 -22.40 -4.03 -37.51
CA PRO A 18 -23.64 -3.80 -38.26
C PRO A 18 -24.16 -5.10 -38.90
N GLY A 19 -25.43 -5.43 -38.67
CA GLY A 19 -26.11 -6.57 -39.29
C GLY A 19 -26.16 -7.86 -38.48
N ARG A 20 -25.58 -7.92 -37.27
CA ARG A 20 -25.71 -9.09 -36.37
C ARG A 20 -26.72 -8.79 -35.24
N PRO A 21 -27.74 -9.64 -35.00
CA PRO A 21 -28.64 -9.42 -33.88
C PRO A 21 -27.85 -9.44 -32.57
N LEU A 22 -28.05 -8.41 -31.75
CA LEU A 22 -27.49 -8.35 -30.40
C LEU A 22 -28.06 -9.53 -29.60
N SER A 23 -27.18 -10.28 -28.93
CA SER A 23 -27.61 -11.28 -27.97
C SER A 23 -28.52 -10.61 -26.95
N PRO A 24 -29.76 -11.10 -26.72
CA PRO A 24 -30.63 -10.56 -25.68
C PRO A 24 -30.10 -10.88 -24.28
N TYR A 25 -29.11 -11.77 -24.17
CA TYR A 25 -28.47 -12.15 -22.92
C TYR A 25 -27.14 -11.42 -22.74
N PRO A 26 -26.89 -10.82 -21.56
CA PRO A 26 -25.59 -10.30 -21.21
C PRO A 26 -24.56 -11.43 -21.28
N VAL A 27 -23.44 -11.22 -21.99
CA VAL A 27 -22.30 -12.14 -21.92
C VAL A 27 -21.52 -11.81 -20.64
N PRO A 28 -21.50 -12.69 -19.63
CA PRO A 28 -20.76 -12.44 -18.41
C PRO A 28 -19.26 -12.39 -18.72
N LEU A 29 -18.55 -11.50 -18.04
CA LEU A 29 -17.09 -11.50 -18.09
C LEU A 29 -16.55 -12.76 -17.41
N SER A 30 -15.49 -13.34 -17.98
CA SER A 30 -14.79 -14.45 -17.32
C SER A 30 -14.15 -13.98 -16.01
N ALA A 31 -13.96 -14.90 -15.07
CA ALA A 31 -13.28 -14.61 -13.82
C ALA A 31 -11.89 -14.00 -14.07
N GLY A 32 -11.58 -12.90 -13.38
CA GLY A 32 -10.30 -12.19 -13.54
C GLY A 32 -10.12 -11.41 -14.84
N ALA A 33 -11.14 -11.30 -15.71
CA ALA A 33 -11.04 -10.56 -16.97
C ALA A 33 -10.78 -9.06 -16.79
N VAL A 34 -11.21 -8.49 -15.66
CA VAL A 34 -11.03 -7.07 -15.34
C VAL A 34 -9.81 -6.89 -14.45
N SER A 35 -8.73 -6.37 -15.01
CA SER A 35 -7.53 -5.98 -14.27
C SER A 35 -7.52 -4.49 -13.94
N THR A 36 -6.67 -4.06 -13.00
CA THR A 36 -6.47 -2.64 -12.68
C THR A 36 -6.10 -1.80 -13.91
N HIS A 37 -5.32 -2.35 -14.83
CA HIS A 37 -4.92 -1.67 -16.06
C HIS A 37 -6.07 -1.54 -17.07
N ALA A 38 -7.08 -2.41 -16.99
CA ALA A 38 -8.25 -2.39 -17.86
C ALA A 38 -9.30 -1.35 -17.41
N ILE A 39 -9.22 -0.86 -16.17
CA ILE A 39 -10.15 0.15 -15.64
C ILE A 39 -9.47 1.53 -15.75
N GLN A 40 -10.06 2.43 -16.54
CA GLN A 40 -9.60 3.81 -16.59
C GLN A 40 -9.77 4.49 -15.24
N LYS A 41 -8.91 5.47 -14.94
CA LYS A 41 -9.01 6.27 -13.72
C LYS A 41 -10.41 6.91 -13.62
N LYS A 42 -11.09 6.71 -12.48
CA LYS A 42 -12.48 7.16 -12.22
C LYS A 42 -13.57 6.49 -13.07
N ALA A 43 -13.31 5.37 -13.73
CA ALA A 43 -14.31 4.68 -14.56
C ALA A 43 -15.43 3.99 -13.76
N VAL A 44 -15.18 3.63 -12.50
CA VAL A 44 -16.19 3.03 -11.62
C VAL A 44 -16.85 4.15 -10.81
N THR A 45 -18.14 4.38 -11.06
CA THR A 45 -18.96 5.31 -10.28
C THR A 45 -19.35 4.69 -8.93
N VAL A 46 -19.74 5.54 -7.98
CA VAL A 46 -20.18 5.10 -6.64
C VAL A 46 -21.35 4.10 -6.74
N GLU A 47 -22.31 4.34 -7.63
CA GLU A 47 -23.45 3.43 -7.88
C GLU A 47 -23.04 2.05 -8.43
N LYS A 48 -21.85 1.94 -9.03
CA LYS A 48 -21.30 0.68 -9.56
C LYS A 48 -20.35 -0.02 -8.59
N ALA A 49 -20.13 0.54 -7.40
CA ALA A 49 -19.25 0.01 -6.37
C ALA A 49 -20.06 -0.53 -5.19
N ALA A 50 -20.09 -1.86 -5.04
CA ALA A 50 -20.93 -2.55 -4.03
C ALA A 50 -20.56 -2.25 -2.56
N PHE A 51 -19.41 -1.63 -2.31
CA PHE A 51 -18.95 -1.27 -0.96
C PHE A 51 -19.42 0.13 -0.51
N PHE A 52 -20.20 0.81 -1.34
CA PHE A 52 -20.89 2.04 -1.00
C PHE A 52 -22.37 1.75 -0.71
N VAL A 53 -22.86 2.23 0.42
CA VAL A 53 -24.24 2.06 0.89
C VAL A 53 -24.89 3.43 1.11
N PRO A 54 -26.23 3.55 1.04
CA PRO A 54 -26.90 4.78 1.41
C PRO A 54 -26.54 5.28 2.81
N GLY A 55 -26.53 6.60 2.98
CA GLY A 55 -26.45 7.30 4.25
C GLY A 55 -27.63 7.01 5.17
N VAL A 56 -27.74 7.76 6.26
CA VAL A 56 -28.93 7.71 7.13
C VAL A 56 -30.19 8.09 6.34
N ASN A 57 -30.11 9.15 5.54
CA ASN A 57 -31.20 9.59 4.70
C ASN A 57 -31.21 8.84 3.36
N LEU A 58 -32.29 8.12 3.10
CA LEU A 58 -32.56 7.34 1.89
C LEU A 58 -33.34 8.13 0.84
N PHE A 59 -33.82 9.34 1.15
CA PHE A 59 -34.55 10.21 0.24
C PHE A 59 -33.59 11.09 -0.56
N ASP A 60 -33.44 10.83 -1.86
CA ASP A 60 -32.67 11.67 -2.77
C ASP A 60 -33.53 12.78 -3.39
N LYS A 61 -33.34 14.01 -2.93
CA LYS A 61 -34.04 15.18 -3.46
C LYS A 61 -33.70 15.51 -4.92
N SER A 62 -32.55 15.04 -5.43
CA SER A 62 -32.12 15.30 -6.81
C SER A 62 -32.82 14.39 -7.83
N ALA A 63 -33.41 13.29 -7.36
CA ALA A 63 -34.10 12.30 -8.17
C ALA A 63 -35.64 12.43 -8.15
N VAL A 64 -36.18 13.50 -7.54
CA VAL A 64 -37.63 13.68 -7.47
C VAL A 64 -38.25 13.95 -8.84
N THR A 65 -39.49 13.53 -9.04
CA THR A 65 -40.35 13.98 -10.14
C THR A 65 -41.03 15.28 -9.71
N PRO A 66 -40.67 16.44 -10.29
CA PRO A 66 -41.23 17.72 -9.85
C PRO A 66 -42.72 17.84 -10.14
N ASP A 67 -43.42 18.67 -9.36
CA ASP A 67 -44.83 19.05 -9.55
C ASP A 67 -45.76 17.83 -9.64
N SER A 68 -45.53 16.88 -8.74
CA SER A 68 -46.25 15.61 -8.72
C SER A 68 -46.38 15.02 -7.32
N TYR A 69 -47.32 14.09 -7.16
CA TYR A 69 -47.50 13.31 -5.94
C TYR A 69 -47.70 11.83 -6.26
N VAL A 70 -47.42 10.98 -5.27
CA VAL A 70 -47.65 9.53 -5.33
C VAL A 70 -49.08 9.25 -4.87
N ASN A 71 -49.93 8.72 -5.75
CA ASN A 71 -51.28 8.32 -5.38
C ASN A 71 -51.23 7.02 -4.55
N ALA A 72 -51.49 7.13 -3.25
CA ALA A 72 -51.40 6.00 -2.31
C ALA A 72 -52.33 4.82 -2.62
N SER A 73 -53.41 5.01 -3.41
CA SER A 73 -54.35 3.91 -3.74
C SER A 73 -53.96 3.14 -5.00
N THR A 74 -53.08 3.69 -5.83
CA THR A 74 -52.75 3.12 -7.16
C THR A 74 -51.24 3.01 -7.42
N GLY A 75 -50.40 3.65 -6.62
CA GLY A 75 -48.95 3.75 -6.87
C GLY A 75 -48.60 4.58 -8.11
N THR A 76 -49.56 5.27 -8.71
CA THR A 76 -49.30 6.09 -9.89
C THR A 76 -48.86 7.50 -9.50
N ILE A 77 -48.03 8.11 -10.34
CA ILE A 77 -47.69 9.53 -10.21
C ILE A 77 -48.77 10.38 -10.85
N LYS A 78 -49.20 11.42 -10.13
CA LYS A 78 -50.21 12.38 -10.56
C LYS A 78 -49.66 13.80 -10.41
N THR A 79 -50.03 14.69 -11.31
CA THR A 79 -49.56 16.09 -11.29
C THR A 79 -50.14 16.87 -10.12
N ASN A 80 -49.29 17.62 -9.42
CA ASN A 80 -49.67 18.59 -8.38
C ASN A 80 -48.48 19.54 -8.09
N VAL A 81 -48.66 20.84 -8.28
CA VAL A 81 -47.61 21.86 -8.13
C VAL A 81 -47.16 22.12 -6.69
N THR A 82 -47.85 21.60 -5.68
CA THR A 82 -47.51 21.78 -4.26
C THR A 82 -46.52 20.74 -3.75
N TYR A 83 -46.40 19.61 -4.46
CA TYR A 83 -45.64 18.44 -4.03
C TYR A 83 -44.65 18.00 -5.10
N ASP A 84 -43.67 17.22 -4.68
CA ASP A 84 -42.82 16.41 -5.55
C ASP A 84 -42.90 14.95 -5.11
N ALA A 85 -42.74 14.02 -6.05
CA ALA A 85 -42.72 12.59 -5.78
C ALA A 85 -41.28 12.07 -5.79
N SER A 86 -40.89 11.28 -4.80
CA SER A 86 -39.59 10.60 -4.81
C SER A 86 -39.45 9.64 -6.00
N ASP A 87 -38.22 9.30 -6.36
CA ASP A 87 -37.96 8.08 -7.12
C ASP A 87 -38.22 6.83 -6.24
N PHE A 88 -38.08 5.64 -6.81
CA PHE A 88 -38.15 4.37 -6.09
C PHE A 88 -36.99 4.26 -5.11
N ILE A 89 -37.31 4.30 -3.82
CA ILE A 89 -36.34 4.14 -2.73
C ILE A 89 -36.34 2.66 -2.32
N PRO A 90 -35.18 1.96 -2.33
CA PRO A 90 -35.11 0.57 -1.95
C PRO A 90 -35.38 0.38 -0.45
N VAL A 91 -36.20 -0.61 -0.12
CA VAL A 91 -36.58 -0.98 1.26
C VAL A 91 -36.57 -2.49 1.43
N VAL A 92 -36.52 -2.93 2.68
CA VAL A 92 -36.57 -4.36 3.03
C VAL A 92 -37.88 -4.65 3.76
N ALA A 93 -38.67 -5.57 3.22
CA ALA A 93 -39.92 -6.02 3.82
C ALA A 93 -39.77 -6.45 5.28
N GLY A 94 -40.77 -6.15 6.11
CA GLY A 94 -40.81 -6.45 7.54
C GLY A 94 -40.00 -5.50 8.44
N ASN A 95 -39.11 -4.67 7.87
CA ASN A 95 -38.37 -3.68 8.64
C ASN A 95 -39.18 -2.40 8.86
N ALA A 96 -38.87 -1.69 9.95
CA ALA A 96 -39.40 -0.36 10.24
C ALA A 96 -38.53 0.74 9.59
N TYR A 97 -39.19 1.78 9.10
CA TYR A 97 -38.56 2.99 8.57
C TYR A 97 -39.31 4.24 9.05
N THR A 98 -38.57 5.30 9.36
CA THR A 98 -39.14 6.58 9.79
C THR A 98 -39.23 7.54 8.61
N GLN A 99 -40.42 8.08 8.38
CA GLN A 99 -40.70 9.12 7.40
C GLN A 99 -40.90 10.44 8.13
N HIS A 100 -40.01 11.42 7.91
CA HIS A 100 -40.05 12.71 8.63
C HIS A 100 -41.26 13.58 8.27
N TYR A 101 -41.66 13.57 7.00
CA TYR A 101 -42.87 14.21 6.53
C TYR A 101 -43.89 13.14 6.13
N ALA A 102 -44.86 12.89 7.00
CA ALA A 102 -45.80 11.77 6.96
C ALA A 102 -46.93 11.94 5.92
N HIS A 103 -46.56 12.11 4.64
CA HIS A 103 -47.53 12.26 3.53
C HIS A 103 -47.76 10.95 2.77
N GLN A 104 -48.59 10.97 1.73
CA GLN A 104 -48.97 9.82 0.92
C GLN A 104 -47.75 9.04 0.40
N THR A 105 -47.81 7.73 0.57
CA THR A 105 -46.72 6.79 0.27
C THR A 105 -47.27 5.55 -0.42
N ALA A 106 -46.51 4.95 -1.32
CA ALA A 106 -46.87 3.68 -1.97
C ALA A 106 -45.70 2.70 -1.94
N TYR A 107 -46.01 1.41 -1.86
CA TYR A 107 -45.07 0.28 -1.80
C TYR A 107 -45.17 -0.55 -3.08
N TYR A 108 -44.03 -1.05 -3.53
CA TYR A 108 -43.91 -1.79 -4.79
C TYR A 108 -43.04 -3.03 -4.63
N ASP A 109 -43.33 -4.06 -5.43
CA ASP A 109 -42.51 -5.27 -5.52
C ASP A 109 -41.18 -5.02 -6.26
N ALA A 110 -40.34 -6.07 -6.38
CA ALA A 110 -39.06 -5.99 -7.09
C ALA A 110 -39.19 -5.64 -8.59
N ASN A 111 -40.35 -5.87 -9.19
CA ASN A 111 -40.67 -5.53 -10.57
C ASN A 111 -41.32 -4.14 -10.70
N LYS A 112 -41.39 -3.38 -9.60
CA LYS A 112 -42.03 -2.05 -9.49
C LYS A 112 -43.55 -2.08 -9.69
N ASN A 113 -44.21 -3.22 -9.49
CA ASN A 113 -45.67 -3.29 -9.44
C ASN A 113 -46.17 -2.79 -8.09
N TYR A 114 -47.26 -2.02 -8.11
CA TYR A 114 -47.90 -1.51 -6.89
C TYR A 114 -48.44 -2.65 -6.03
N LEU A 115 -48.21 -2.57 -4.72
CA LEU A 115 -48.71 -3.52 -3.73
C LEU A 115 -49.79 -2.89 -2.84
N SER A 116 -49.45 -1.76 -2.21
CA SER A 116 -50.31 -1.04 -1.28
C SER A 116 -49.80 0.38 -1.10
N GLY A 117 -50.53 1.20 -0.35
CA GLY A 117 -50.05 2.52 0.04
C GLY A 117 -50.64 2.99 1.35
N GLU A 118 -50.05 4.07 1.86
CA GLU A 118 -50.36 4.69 3.13
C GLU A 118 -50.83 6.13 2.85
N GLN A 119 -51.96 6.52 3.42
CA GLN A 119 -52.49 7.87 3.25
C GLN A 119 -51.65 8.90 4.00
N ALA A 120 -51.82 10.19 3.68
CA ALA A 120 -51.19 11.24 4.48
C ALA A 120 -51.72 11.22 5.92
N SER A 121 -50.84 11.44 6.89
CA SER A 121 -51.21 11.67 8.29
C SER A 121 -52.04 12.95 8.42
N THR A 122 -52.89 13.03 9.45
CA THR A 122 -53.58 14.27 9.83
C THR A 122 -52.61 15.37 10.27
N SER A 123 -51.40 15.00 10.69
CA SER A 123 -50.30 15.90 11.05
C SER A 123 -49.04 15.55 10.24
N PRO A 124 -48.95 15.94 8.95
CA PRO A 124 -47.85 15.54 8.07
C PRO A 124 -46.46 16.02 8.52
N ALA A 125 -46.40 17.11 9.30
CA ALA A 125 -45.13 17.65 9.82
C ALA A 125 -44.55 16.82 10.98
N THR A 126 -45.31 15.88 11.54
CA THR A 126 -44.82 14.97 12.57
C THR A 126 -44.31 13.69 11.91
N PRO A 127 -43.08 13.24 12.23
CA PRO A 127 -42.57 11.98 11.70
C PRO A 127 -43.48 10.80 12.06
N ARG A 128 -43.53 9.81 11.16
CA ARG A 128 -44.19 8.54 11.41
C ARG A 128 -43.28 7.36 11.11
N THR A 129 -43.55 6.25 11.78
CA THR A 129 -42.88 4.98 11.52
C THR A 129 -43.76 4.10 10.63
N LEU A 130 -43.18 3.61 9.55
CA LEU A 130 -43.79 2.71 8.58
C LEU A 130 -43.20 1.32 8.74
N THR A 131 -44.05 0.30 8.80
CA THR A 131 -43.60 -1.10 8.69
C THR A 131 -43.75 -1.51 7.23
N ILE A 132 -42.65 -1.90 6.58
CA ILE A 132 -42.67 -2.23 5.15
C ILE A 132 -43.44 -3.54 4.94
N PRO A 133 -44.47 -3.56 4.08
CA PRO A 133 -45.29 -4.74 3.88
C PRO A 133 -44.52 -5.89 3.21
N THR A 134 -44.97 -7.12 3.45
CA THR A 134 -44.40 -8.32 2.82
C THR A 134 -44.38 -8.20 1.29
N GLY A 135 -43.25 -8.57 0.68
CA GLY A 135 -43.08 -8.53 -0.78
C GLY A 135 -42.67 -7.17 -1.34
N ALA A 136 -42.69 -6.10 -0.55
CA ALA A 136 -42.22 -4.79 -1.00
C ALA A 136 -40.69 -4.74 -1.04
N ALA A 137 -40.16 -4.27 -2.17
CA ALA A 137 -38.75 -3.99 -2.40
C ALA A 137 -38.49 -2.49 -2.56
N TYR A 138 -39.52 -1.71 -2.89
CA TYR A 138 -39.42 -0.26 -3.08
C TYR A 138 -40.56 0.50 -2.42
N ILE A 139 -40.27 1.74 -2.08
CA ILE A 139 -41.23 2.73 -1.58
C ILE A 139 -41.12 4.00 -2.42
N ARG A 140 -42.24 4.70 -2.62
CA ARG A 140 -42.26 6.07 -3.15
C ARG A 140 -43.11 6.94 -2.25
N MET A 141 -42.70 8.18 -2.05
CA MET A 141 -43.36 9.12 -1.14
C MET A 141 -43.64 10.46 -1.81
N THR A 142 -44.72 11.09 -1.36
CA THR A 142 -45.03 12.48 -1.65
C THR A 142 -44.32 13.39 -0.65
N VAL A 143 -43.73 14.48 -1.13
CA VAL A 143 -43.01 15.45 -0.30
C VAL A 143 -43.49 16.85 -0.64
N ALA A 144 -43.83 17.67 0.37
CA ALA A 144 -44.18 19.06 0.11
C ALA A 144 -42.94 19.86 -0.27
N LYS A 145 -43.06 20.76 -1.25
CA LYS A 145 -41.93 21.62 -1.68
C LYS A 145 -41.32 22.42 -0.53
N THR A 146 -42.13 22.79 0.47
CA THR A 146 -41.70 23.52 1.67
C THR A 146 -40.73 22.75 2.55
N VAL A 147 -40.74 21.42 2.51
CA VAL A 147 -39.86 20.55 3.33
C VAL A 147 -38.88 19.74 2.48
N LEU A 148 -38.84 19.95 1.16
CA LEU A 148 -38.00 19.20 0.23
C LEU A 148 -36.51 19.20 0.63
N ASN A 149 -36.02 20.33 1.14
CA ASN A 149 -34.62 20.49 1.54
C ASN A 149 -34.28 19.88 2.91
N THR A 150 -35.28 19.43 3.66
CA THR A 150 -35.13 18.83 4.99
C THR A 150 -35.81 17.46 5.10
N MET A 151 -36.32 16.93 3.98
CA MET A 151 -37.00 15.65 3.97
C MET A 151 -35.99 14.54 4.23
N GLN A 152 -36.34 13.65 5.16
CA GLN A 152 -35.57 12.47 5.48
C GLN A 152 -36.48 11.25 5.58
N PHE A 153 -36.01 10.18 4.97
CA PHE A 153 -36.57 8.84 5.12
C PHE A 153 -35.44 7.92 5.53
N GLU A 154 -35.56 7.24 6.66
CA GLU A 154 -34.45 6.50 7.25
C GLU A 154 -34.92 5.15 7.80
N LYS A 155 -34.00 4.20 7.87
CA LYS A 155 -34.27 2.88 8.44
C LYS A 155 -34.25 2.97 9.97
N GLY A 156 -35.27 2.41 10.63
CA GLY A 156 -35.43 2.45 12.07
C GLY A 156 -36.83 2.93 12.48
N SER A 157 -37.05 3.00 13.79
CA SER A 157 -38.34 3.42 14.36
C SER A 157 -38.32 4.82 14.98
N GLU A 158 -37.17 5.48 14.95
CA GLU A 158 -36.94 6.80 15.54
C GLU A 158 -36.58 7.81 14.43
N ALA A 159 -36.94 9.07 14.62
CA ALA A 159 -36.51 10.16 13.76
C ALA A 159 -35.18 10.72 14.28
N THR A 160 -34.14 10.73 13.45
CA THR A 160 -32.85 11.33 13.79
C THR A 160 -32.75 12.78 13.30
N GLY A 161 -31.66 13.50 13.62
CA GLY A 161 -31.43 14.82 13.06
C GLY A 161 -31.23 14.77 11.53
N TYR A 162 -31.65 15.81 10.82
CA TYR A 162 -31.54 15.86 9.36
C TYR A 162 -30.10 15.64 8.89
N GLN A 163 -29.94 14.69 7.95
CA GLN A 163 -28.73 14.48 7.17
C GLN A 163 -29.09 14.54 5.67
N PRO A 164 -28.25 15.17 4.83
CA PRO A 164 -28.46 15.13 3.40
C PRO A 164 -28.34 13.70 2.88
N TYR A 165 -29.03 13.39 1.78
CA TYR A 165 -28.77 12.18 1.03
C TYR A 165 -27.32 12.14 0.57
N ALA A 166 -26.65 11.05 0.88
CA ALA A 166 -25.29 10.76 0.45
C ALA A 166 -25.12 9.25 0.37
N VAL A 167 -24.24 8.80 -0.51
CA VAL A 167 -23.75 7.42 -0.49
C VAL A 167 -22.43 7.41 0.26
N GLN A 168 -22.30 6.52 1.23
CA GLN A 168 -21.13 6.42 2.10
C GLN A 168 -20.47 5.04 1.98
N LEU A 169 -19.20 4.95 2.35
CA LEU A 169 -18.53 3.66 2.48
C LEU A 169 -19.26 2.83 3.54
N ASP A 170 -19.52 1.54 3.27
CA ASP A 170 -20.13 0.65 4.25
C ASP A 170 -19.29 0.60 5.54
N PRO A 171 -19.81 1.08 6.69
CA PRO A 171 -19.07 1.10 7.95
C PRO A 171 -18.64 -0.29 8.42
N LEU A 172 -19.32 -1.35 7.97
CA LEU A 172 -18.95 -2.74 8.27
C LEU A 172 -17.72 -3.21 7.49
N LEU A 173 -17.46 -2.60 6.33
CA LEU A 173 -16.28 -2.87 5.51
C LEU A 173 -15.06 -2.04 5.94
N ILE A 174 -15.28 -1.02 6.78
CA ILE A 174 -14.19 -0.32 7.45
C ILE A 174 -13.71 -1.22 8.58
N PRO A 175 -12.43 -1.65 8.59
CA PRO A 175 -11.90 -2.47 9.68
C PRO A 175 -12.15 -1.78 11.03
N GLN A 176 -13.02 -2.35 11.88
CA GLN A 176 -13.37 -1.78 13.19
C GLN A 176 -12.25 -1.95 14.24
N THR A 177 -11.06 -2.35 13.81
CA THR A 177 -9.87 -2.53 14.63
C THR A 177 -8.70 -1.73 14.04
N ASN A 178 -8.64 -0.46 14.41
CA ASN A 178 -7.43 0.16 14.97
C ASN A 178 -7.78 1.58 15.44
N THR A 179 -8.47 1.69 16.58
CA THR A 179 -8.42 2.86 17.46
C THR A 179 -7.10 2.94 18.25
N ALA A 180 -6.17 2.01 18.02
CA ALA A 180 -4.77 2.35 18.15
C ALA A 180 -4.55 3.53 17.21
N VAL A 181 -4.31 4.71 17.78
CA VAL A 181 -3.45 5.69 17.14
C VAL A 181 -2.17 4.93 16.84
N ILE A 182 -2.10 4.28 15.68
CA ILE A 182 -0.84 4.14 14.98
C ILE A 182 -0.54 5.60 14.71
N SER A 183 0.23 6.22 15.61
CA SER A 183 0.96 7.40 15.21
C SER A 183 1.63 6.94 13.94
N ASP A 184 1.38 7.65 12.85
CA ASP A 184 2.13 7.42 11.64
C ASP A 184 3.57 7.71 12.03
N TYR A 185 4.28 6.68 12.51
CA TYR A 185 5.69 6.71 12.80
C TYR A 185 6.44 6.56 11.48
N VAL A 186 5.85 7.02 10.37
CA VAL A 186 6.61 7.75 9.37
C VAL A 186 6.86 9.13 9.98
N GLU A 187 7.88 9.19 10.84
CA GLU A 187 8.41 10.45 11.30
C GLU A 187 8.56 11.41 10.10
N ARG A 188 7.68 12.41 10.05
CA ARG A 188 7.66 13.63 9.23
C ARG A 188 8.32 13.50 7.84
N ALA A 189 7.60 13.79 6.75
CA ALA A 189 8.07 13.72 5.36
C ALA A 189 9.50 14.26 5.04
N HIS A 190 10.08 15.10 5.90
CA HIS A 190 11.48 15.52 5.84
C HIS A 190 12.53 14.48 6.26
N GLN A 191 12.23 13.53 7.16
CA GLN A 191 13.25 12.61 7.67
C GLN A 191 13.67 11.53 6.65
N ILE A 192 12.78 11.15 5.73
CA ILE A 192 13.10 10.24 4.62
C ILE A 192 13.33 11.02 3.30
N ARG A 193 13.49 12.34 3.35
CA ARG A 193 13.65 13.19 2.16
C ARG A 193 14.80 12.72 1.26
N VAL A 194 15.95 12.41 1.86
CA VAL A 194 17.14 11.97 1.11
C VAL A 194 16.92 10.60 0.48
N GLY A 195 16.28 9.67 1.20
CA GLY A 195 15.92 8.35 0.67
C GLY A 195 14.98 8.45 -0.53
N ARG A 196 13.91 9.26 -0.41
CA ARG A 196 12.97 9.52 -1.51
C ARG A 196 13.63 10.20 -2.69
N MET A 197 14.46 11.22 -2.46
CA MET A 197 15.20 11.91 -3.51
C MET A 197 16.09 10.93 -4.29
N LYS A 198 16.84 10.07 -3.60
CA LYS A 198 17.69 9.05 -4.24
C LYS A 198 16.88 8.03 -5.02
N LEU A 199 15.74 7.57 -4.49
CA LEU A 199 14.84 6.68 -5.23
C LEU A 199 14.30 7.37 -6.50
N SER A 200 13.87 8.63 -6.43
CA SER A 200 13.43 9.38 -7.60
C SER A 200 14.54 9.57 -8.63
N GLN A 201 15.78 9.80 -8.21
CA GLN A 201 16.94 9.85 -9.10
C GLN A 201 17.16 8.50 -9.82
N LEU A 202 17.07 7.38 -9.09
CA LEU A 202 17.18 6.05 -9.69
C LEU A 202 16.05 5.78 -10.70
N GLU A 203 14.81 6.10 -10.35
CA GLU A 203 13.65 5.97 -11.25
C GLU A 203 13.79 6.87 -12.50
N SER A 204 14.47 8.01 -12.39
CA SER A 204 14.71 8.92 -13.52
C SER A 204 15.96 8.57 -14.35
N GLY A 205 16.66 7.48 -14.04
CA GLY A 205 17.89 7.07 -14.73
C GLY A 205 19.13 7.92 -14.38
N VAL A 206 19.08 8.72 -13.32
CA VAL A 206 20.23 9.50 -12.84
C VAL A 206 21.15 8.59 -12.02
N SER A 207 22.45 8.61 -12.32
CA SER A 207 23.45 7.85 -11.55
C SER A 207 23.50 8.35 -10.10
N THR A 208 23.10 7.48 -9.17
CA THR A 208 23.10 7.76 -7.72
C THR A 208 23.29 6.47 -6.94
N ILE A 209 23.71 6.59 -5.67
CA ILE A 209 23.91 5.44 -4.78
C ILE A 209 22.91 5.53 -3.63
N LEU A 210 21.98 4.58 -3.56
CA LEU A 210 21.12 4.35 -2.40
C LEU A 210 21.76 3.32 -1.47
N THR A 211 22.21 3.78 -0.29
CA THR A 211 22.71 2.91 0.78
C THR A 211 21.57 2.59 1.73
N VAL A 212 21.28 1.30 1.91
CA VAL A 212 20.26 0.81 2.83
C VAL A 212 20.92 0.05 3.97
N GLY A 213 20.82 0.60 5.19
CA GLY A 213 21.19 -0.10 6.42
C GLY A 213 19.98 -0.86 6.96
N ILE A 214 20.17 -2.12 7.35
CA ILE A 214 19.11 -2.97 7.87
C ILE A 214 19.52 -3.41 9.28
N PHE A 215 18.72 -3.02 10.26
CA PHE A 215 18.91 -3.34 11.67
C PHE A 215 17.63 -3.98 12.22
N GLY A 216 17.77 -4.97 13.09
CA GLY A 216 16.60 -5.60 13.69
C GLY A 216 16.96 -6.88 14.43
N ASP A 217 16.00 -7.80 14.48
CA ASP A 217 16.09 -9.05 15.21
C ASP A 217 16.73 -10.20 14.39
N SER A 218 16.35 -11.45 14.68
CA SER A 218 16.80 -12.64 13.99
C SER A 218 16.50 -12.69 12.47
N TRP A 219 15.60 -11.86 11.95
CA TRP A 219 15.27 -11.79 10.52
C TRP A 219 16.38 -11.12 9.69
N PRO A 220 16.78 -9.86 9.94
CA PRO A 220 17.91 -9.26 9.21
C PRO A 220 19.27 -9.86 9.59
N THR A 221 19.37 -10.51 10.75
CA THR A 221 20.56 -11.26 11.21
C THR A 221 21.03 -12.29 10.17
N GLN A 222 20.10 -13.06 9.59
CA GLN A 222 20.44 -14.04 8.55
C GLN A 222 20.17 -13.42 7.18
N PRO A 223 21.19 -13.24 6.32
CA PRO A 223 21.01 -12.51 5.07
C PRO A 223 19.91 -13.08 4.17
N ASN A 224 19.76 -14.41 4.11
CA ASN A 224 18.80 -15.10 3.26
C ASN A 224 17.32 -14.86 3.61
N ARG A 225 17.01 -14.38 4.82
CA ARG A 225 15.62 -14.18 5.27
C ARG A 225 15.03 -12.86 4.78
N PHE A 226 15.84 -11.79 4.75
CA PHE A 226 15.33 -10.45 4.45
C PHE A 226 16.30 -9.60 3.63
N SER A 227 17.52 -9.34 4.13
CA SER A 227 18.43 -8.38 3.49
C SER A 227 18.85 -8.80 2.07
N GLN A 228 19.07 -10.09 1.84
CA GLN A 228 19.41 -10.66 0.53
C GLN A 228 18.23 -10.59 -0.46
N PRO A 229 17.02 -11.11 -0.16
CA PRO A 229 15.85 -10.93 -1.03
C PRO A 229 15.59 -9.46 -1.38
N LEU A 230 15.63 -8.58 -0.38
CA LEU A 230 15.36 -7.15 -0.58
C LEU A 230 16.36 -6.52 -1.55
N ALA A 231 17.67 -6.69 -1.34
CA ALA A 231 18.62 -6.06 -2.26
C ALA A 231 18.77 -6.79 -3.60
N LYS A 232 18.36 -8.07 -3.73
CA LYS A 232 18.14 -8.68 -5.06
C LYS A 232 17.02 -7.94 -5.81
N ALA A 233 15.89 -7.67 -5.15
CA ALA A 233 14.78 -6.94 -5.76
C ALA A 233 15.17 -5.49 -6.11
N LEU A 234 15.85 -4.77 -5.21
CA LEU A 234 16.31 -3.41 -5.47
C LEU A 234 17.32 -3.35 -6.62
N ARG A 235 18.28 -4.29 -6.67
CA ARG A 235 19.25 -4.37 -7.78
C ARG A 235 18.60 -4.74 -9.11
N ALA A 236 17.63 -5.66 -9.10
CA ALA A 236 16.91 -6.03 -10.31
C ALA A 236 16.09 -4.85 -10.87
N LYS A 237 15.56 -3.99 -9.97
CA LYS A 237 14.77 -2.81 -10.37
C LYS A 237 15.62 -1.61 -10.78
N TYR A 238 16.65 -1.29 -10.00
CA TYR A 238 17.40 -0.03 -10.11
C TYR A 238 18.83 -0.19 -10.65
N GLY A 239 19.25 -1.42 -10.95
CA GLY A 239 20.61 -1.74 -11.33
C GLY A 239 21.50 -2.08 -10.13
N ALA A 240 22.60 -2.78 -10.41
CA ALA A 240 23.61 -3.11 -9.43
C ALA A 240 24.52 -1.89 -9.18
N GLY A 241 24.54 -1.38 -7.94
CA GLY A 241 25.54 -0.38 -7.53
C GLY A 241 26.97 -0.94 -7.53
N PRO A 242 28.00 -0.07 -7.44
CA PRO A 242 29.41 -0.39 -7.69
C PRO A 242 30.11 -1.24 -6.60
N GLY A 243 29.38 -1.90 -5.71
CA GLY A 243 30.01 -2.67 -4.63
C GLY A 243 29.06 -3.58 -3.88
N VAL A 244 29.54 -4.13 -2.77
CA VAL A 244 28.82 -5.14 -1.98
C VAL A 244 28.19 -4.57 -0.71
N GLY A 245 28.35 -3.28 -0.45
CA GLY A 245 27.84 -2.61 0.75
C GLY A 245 28.54 -3.07 2.04
N TRP A 246 27.97 -2.69 3.19
CA TRP A 246 28.50 -3.09 4.49
C TRP A 246 28.29 -4.58 4.75
N THR A 247 29.37 -5.24 5.17
CA THR A 247 29.37 -6.68 5.48
C THR A 247 30.11 -6.92 6.78
N SER A 248 29.46 -7.65 7.71
CA SER A 248 30.09 -8.08 8.95
C SER A 248 31.30 -8.98 8.72
N PHE A 249 32.23 -8.94 9.66
CA PHE A 249 33.25 -9.97 9.85
C PHE A 249 32.92 -10.91 11.02
N GLY A 250 31.88 -10.60 11.79
CA GLY A 250 31.43 -11.40 12.91
C GLY A 250 30.58 -12.60 12.49
N ARG A 251 30.59 -13.61 13.35
CA ARG A 251 29.74 -14.81 13.24
C ARG A 251 29.46 -15.38 14.62
N HIS A 252 28.59 -16.38 14.69
CA HIS A 252 28.38 -17.12 15.93
C HIS A 252 29.62 -17.94 16.28
N ALA A 253 29.97 -18.07 17.55
CA ALA A 253 31.15 -18.84 17.98
C ALA A 253 31.08 -20.33 17.58
N THR A 254 29.87 -20.87 17.38
CA THR A 254 29.63 -22.27 17.00
C THR A 254 29.22 -22.47 15.54
N SER A 255 29.20 -21.41 14.72
CA SER A 255 28.83 -21.50 13.31
C SER A 255 29.76 -20.68 12.44
N ASN A 256 30.16 -21.26 11.30
CA ASN A 256 31.01 -20.58 10.34
C ASN A 256 30.28 -19.52 9.50
N ASN A 257 28.96 -19.38 9.66
CA ASN A 257 28.15 -18.46 8.86
C ASN A 257 28.29 -17.02 9.35
N ILE A 258 28.64 -16.13 8.42
CA ILE A 258 28.67 -14.69 8.67
C ILE A 258 27.25 -14.18 8.88
N ILE A 259 27.12 -13.33 9.88
CA ILE A 259 25.86 -12.69 10.30
C ILE A 259 25.84 -11.27 9.73
N ASN A 260 24.68 -10.66 9.45
CA ASN A 260 24.59 -9.25 9.04
C ASN A 260 25.49 -8.85 7.84
N ALA A 261 25.12 -9.33 6.65
CA ALA A 261 25.87 -9.07 5.42
C ALA A 261 24.96 -8.69 4.25
N ASN A 262 25.56 -8.13 3.20
CA ASN A 262 24.87 -7.68 2.01
C ASN A 262 25.14 -8.59 0.78
N VAL A 263 24.03 -9.17 0.30
CA VAL A 263 23.54 -9.61 -1.04
C VAL A 263 24.46 -10.20 -2.11
N PHE A 264 25.79 -10.11 -2.04
CA PHE A 264 26.64 -10.81 -3.02
C PHE A 264 26.81 -12.32 -2.77
N SER A 265 25.76 -12.93 -2.22
CA SER A 265 25.63 -14.38 -2.15
C SER A 265 24.83 -14.90 -3.36
N PRO A 266 25.46 -15.60 -4.30
CA PRO A 266 24.78 -16.53 -5.18
C PRO A 266 24.32 -17.77 -4.37
N ASN A 267 23.07 -17.75 -3.90
CA ASN A 267 22.35 -18.90 -3.32
C ASN A 267 22.74 -19.31 -1.89
N GLY A 268 22.48 -18.44 -0.91
CA GLY A 268 22.43 -18.78 0.54
C GLY A 268 23.52 -18.16 1.41
N SER A 269 23.31 -18.07 2.72
CA SER A 269 24.31 -17.52 3.68
C SER A 269 25.65 -18.26 3.64
N ASP A 270 25.66 -19.50 3.15
CA ASP A 270 26.83 -20.36 2.96
C ASP A 270 27.87 -19.84 1.96
N VAL A 271 27.54 -18.88 1.11
CA VAL A 271 28.54 -18.31 0.19
C VAL A 271 29.46 -17.36 0.91
N LEU A 272 28.95 -16.61 1.89
CA LEU A 272 29.73 -15.58 2.57
C LEU A 272 30.91 -16.17 3.34
N LYS A 273 30.77 -17.35 3.95
CA LYS A 273 31.88 -18.09 4.59
C LYS A 273 32.97 -18.57 3.61
N LYS A 274 32.69 -18.56 2.30
CA LYS A 274 33.68 -18.85 1.25
C LYS A 274 34.36 -17.57 0.77
N LEU A 275 33.61 -16.47 0.73
CA LEU A 275 34.13 -15.17 0.34
C LEU A 275 35.01 -14.57 1.43
N PHE A 276 34.70 -14.76 2.71
CA PHE A 276 35.55 -14.33 3.81
C PHE A 276 36.09 -15.53 4.58
N THR A 277 37.42 -15.60 4.68
CA THR A 277 38.13 -16.69 5.34
C THR A 277 39.11 -16.15 6.37
N TRP A 278 39.03 -16.67 7.59
CA TRP A 278 39.94 -16.35 8.69
C TRP A 278 40.99 -17.44 8.84
N THR A 279 42.24 -17.03 9.00
CA THR A 279 43.36 -17.89 9.37
C THR A 279 43.87 -17.46 10.74
N GLY A 280 44.13 -18.42 11.61
CA GLY A 280 44.62 -18.17 12.98
C GLY A 280 43.52 -18.16 14.05
N ASN A 281 43.80 -17.53 15.19
CA ASN A 281 43.04 -17.67 16.43
C ASN A 281 42.12 -16.48 16.70
N TRP A 282 41.06 -16.37 15.91
CA TRP A 282 40.05 -15.32 16.04
C TRP A 282 38.94 -15.68 17.03
N LEU A 283 38.56 -14.70 17.85
CA LEU A 283 37.41 -14.78 18.76
C LEU A 283 36.20 -14.11 18.11
N PHE A 284 35.08 -14.82 18.08
CA PHE A 284 33.83 -14.35 17.48
C PHE A 284 32.74 -14.20 18.55
N SER A 285 31.99 -13.11 18.49
CA SER A 285 30.84 -12.88 19.37
C SER A 285 29.63 -12.41 18.56
N TYR A 286 28.47 -12.92 18.97
CA TYR A 286 27.16 -12.54 18.49
C TYR A 286 26.31 -12.12 19.70
N SER A 287 25.52 -11.05 19.53
CA SER A 287 24.53 -10.55 20.50
C SER A 287 25.09 -10.10 21.86
N GLY A 288 26.09 -9.21 21.87
CA GLY A 288 26.43 -8.26 22.95
C GLY A 288 26.78 -8.78 24.36
N THR A 289 26.43 -10.02 24.69
CA THR A 289 26.44 -10.62 26.04
C THR A 289 27.62 -11.57 26.25
N LYS A 290 28.39 -11.86 25.20
CA LYS A 290 29.58 -12.72 25.26
C LYS A 290 30.82 -11.94 24.87
N LYS A 291 31.93 -12.20 25.56
CA LYS A 291 33.24 -11.60 25.26
C LYS A 291 33.71 -12.01 23.85
N PRO A 292 34.14 -11.08 22.99
CA PRO A 292 34.24 -9.63 23.18
C PRO A 292 32.87 -8.91 23.16
N THR A 293 32.67 -7.95 24.07
CA THR A 293 31.46 -7.11 24.11
C THR A 293 31.35 -6.26 22.86
N ASN A 294 30.18 -6.27 22.24
CA ASN A 294 29.92 -5.59 20.99
C ASN A 294 29.72 -4.08 21.21
N SER A 295 30.58 -3.26 20.61
CA SER A 295 30.52 -1.79 20.63
C SER A 295 30.25 -1.19 19.24
N SER A 296 29.75 -2.00 18.30
CA SER A 296 29.49 -1.60 16.93
C SER A 296 27.98 -1.63 16.58
N PRO A 297 27.54 -0.89 15.54
CA PRO A 297 26.18 -0.98 15.01
C PRO A 297 25.81 -2.36 14.45
N ASP A 298 26.80 -3.22 14.21
CA ASP A 298 26.61 -4.60 13.82
C ASP A 298 26.36 -5.46 15.05
N THR A 299 25.44 -6.43 15.01
CA THR A 299 25.14 -7.36 16.11
C THR A 299 26.27 -8.37 16.38
N ALA A 300 27.21 -8.53 15.45
CA ALA A 300 28.34 -9.44 15.56
C ALA A 300 29.69 -8.70 15.53
N VAL A 301 30.68 -9.24 16.22
CA VAL A 301 32.05 -8.70 16.28
C VAL A 301 33.06 -9.84 16.25
N VAL A 302 34.24 -9.55 15.72
CA VAL A 302 35.39 -10.46 15.72
C VAL A 302 36.61 -9.72 16.29
N THR A 303 37.47 -10.43 17.02
CA THR A 303 38.69 -9.88 17.59
C THR A 303 39.82 -10.87 17.47
N SER A 304 41.03 -10.37 17.19
CA SER A 304 42.27 -11.10 17.35
C SER A 304 43.29 -10.23 18.08
N SER A 305 44.13 -10.86 18.88
CA SER A 305 45.32 -10.26 19.48
C SER A 305 46.61 -11.01 19.08
N THR A 306 46.52 -11.94 18.14
CA THR A 306 47.64 -12.81 17.74
C THR A 306 48.27 -12.28 16.46
N PRO A 307 49.55 -11.86 16.46
CA PRO A 307 50.24 -11.47 15.24
C PRO A 307 50.25 -12.60 14.19
N GLY A 308 49.88 -12.27 12.95
CA GLY A 308 49.80 -13.23 11.85
C GLY A 308 48.41 -13.80 11.59
N ASP A 309 47.46 -13.59 12.51
CA ASP A 309 46.05 -13.83 12.23
C ASP A 309 45.60 -12.96 11.05
N ALA A 310 44.91 -13.58 10.09
CA ALA A 310 44.55 -12.92 8.83
C ALA A 310 43.10 -13.16 8.45
N LEU A 311 42.48 -12.14 7.87
CA LEU A 311 41.19 -12.22 7.17
C LEU A 311 41.41 -11.96 5.69
N LYS A 312 41.01 -12.91 4.84
CA LYS A 312 40.96 -12.72 3.39
C LYS A 312 39.51 -12.55 2.95
N ALA A 313 39.23 -11.46 2.23
CA ALA A 313 37.95 -11.21 1.59
C ALA A 313 38.10 -11.35 0.06
N THR A 314 37.42 -12.33 -0.52
CA THR A 314 37.32 -12.56 -1.96
C THR A 314 35.92 -12.19 -2.37
N ILE A 315 35.74 -11.03 -2.97
CA ILE A 315 34.41 -10.54 -3.31
C ILE A 315 34.35 -10.37 -4.82
N PRO A 316 33.33 -10.94 -5.49
CA PRO A 316 33.18 -10.77 -6.93
C PRO A 316 33.08 -9.27 -7.23
N GLY A 317 34.00 -8.79 -8.06
CA GLY A 317 33.95 -7.41 -8.54
C GLY A 317 32.62 -7.14 -9.24
N THR A 318 32.20 -5.87 -9.25
CA THR A 318 31.22 -5.44 -10.25
C THR A 318 31.86 -5.59 -11.64
N SER A 319 31.04 -5.75 -12.68
CA SER A 319 31.44 -6.01 -14.07
C SER A 319 32.48 -5.04 -14.66
N ASP A 320 32.77 -3.94 -13.96
CA ASP A 320 33.54 -2.80 -14.47
C ASP A 320 34.94 -2.66 -13.85
N GLY A 321 35.43 -3.69 -13.14
CA GLY A 321 36.87 -3.87 -12.96
C GLY A 321 37.57 -3.01 -11.91
N GLY A 322 36.91 -2.69 -10.79
CA GLY A 322 37.64 -2.30 -9.58
C GLY A 322 36.81 -1.81 -8.40
N TRP A 323 37.44 -1.85 -7.22
CA TRP A 323 36.90 -1.23 -6.01
C TRP A 323 37.13 0.28 -6.10
N SER A 324 36.07 1.08 -6.07
CA SER A 324 36.21 2.55 -6.04
C SER A 324 36.50 3.07 -4.63
N THR A 325 35.98 2.38 -3.62
CA THR A 325 36.18 2.71 -2.20
C THR A 325 36.09 1.43 -1.35
N CYS A 326 36.89 1.35 -0.29
CA CYS A 326 36.76 0.33 0.74
C CYS A 326 36.97 1.01 2.09
N ARG A 327 36.12 0.68 3.07
CA ARG A 327 36.15 1.30 4.39
C ARG A 327 35.99 0.23 5.46
N LEU A 328 36.85 0.29 6.47
CA LEU A 328 36.87 -0.61 7.60
C LEU A 328 36.29 0.10 8.82
N GLY A 329 35.27 -0.50 9.44
CA GLY A 329 34.84 -0.16 10.80
C GLY A 329 35.56 -1.05 11.81
N PHE A 330 36.11 -0.46 12.86
CA PHE A 330 36.85 -1.18 13.91
C PHE A 330 36.67 -0.50 15.26
N VAL A 331 36.94 -1.24 16.35
CA VAL A 331 37.04 -0.65 17.68
C VAL A 331 38.53 -0.43 17.97
N GLY A 332 38.92 0.82 18.17
CA GLY A 332 40.32 1.16 18.42
C GLY A 332 40.85 0.58 19.72
N THR A 333 42.13 0.23 19.76
CA THR A 333 42.85 -0.15 20.98
C THR A 333 44.04 0.77 21.22
N ARG A 334 44.70 0.70 22.37
CA ARG A 334 45.84 1.58 22.69
C ARG A 334 47.02 1.39 21.72
N ASP A 335 47.22 0.19 21.24
CA ASP A 335 48.39 -0.30 20.50
C ASP A 335 48.02 -0.99 19.17
N GLY A 336 46.76 -0.86 18.73
CA GLY A 336 46.25 -1.55 17.55
C GLY A 336 46.96 -1.16 16.26
N VAL A 337 47.53 -2.13 15.57
CA VAL A 337 48.12 -1.99 14.24
C VAL A 337 47.70 -3.17 13.39
N ILE A 338 47.25 -2.89 12.16
CA ILE A 338 46.96 -3.92 11.15
C ILE A 338 47.78 -3.66 9.90
N ARG A 339 47.85 -4.67 9.03
CA ARG A 339 48.34 -4.51 7.66
C ARG A 339 47.30 -5.07 6.70
N TYR A 340 47.21 -4.46 5.53
CA TYR A 340 46.36 -4.95 4.44
C TYR A 340 47.15 -4.97 3.13
N ASN A 341 46.75 -5.83 2.21
CA ASN A 341 47.16 -5.79 0.82
C ASN A 341 45.98 -6.13 -0.09
N TRP A 342 46.16 -5.86 -1.38
CA TRP A 342 45.18 -6.16 -2.41
C TRP A 342 45.78 -7.19 -3.36
N ASP A 343 45.06 -8.29 -3.58
CA ASP A 343 45.39 -9.33 -4.56
C ASP A 343 46.86 -9.80 -4.52
N GLY A 344 47.43 -9.89 -3.31
CA GLY A 344 48.81 -10.33 -3.09
C GLY A 344 49.88 -9.27 -3.35
N GLY A 345 49.50 -8.00 -3.56
CA GLY A 345 50.43 -6.88 -3.69
C GLY A 345 51.09 -6.46 -2.37
N GLU A 346 51.70 -5.28 -2.40
CA GLU A 346 52.45 -4.71 -1.28
C GLU A 346 51.59 -4.50 -0.02
N TRP A 347 52.19 -4.76 1.13
CA TRP A 347 51.55 -4.56 2.42
C TRP A 347 51.57 -3.10 2.83
N THR A 348 50.40 -2.57 3.18
CA THR A 348 50.24 -1.25 3.78
C THR A 348 49.90 -1.39 5.25
N THR A 349 50.62 -0.67 6.10
CA THR A 349 50.36 -0.62 7.55
C THR A 349 49.31 0.45 7.87
N LEU A 350 48.36 0.11 8.73
CA LEU A 350 47.37 1.03 9.29
C LEU A 350 47.44 1.02 10.81
N ASN A 351 47.57 2.21 11.38
CA ASN A 351 47.37 2.40 12.82
C ASN A 351 45.87 2.41 13.08
N VAL A 352 45.39 1.45 13.87
CA VAL A 352 43.99 1.33 14.33
C VAL A 352 43.91 1.62 15.83
N GLN A 353 44.70 2.60 16.25
CA GLN A 353 44.77 3.03 17.64
C GLN A 353 43.62 3.99 17.97
N GLY A 354 43.05 3.86 19.17
CA GLY A 354 42.01 4.77 19.63
C GLY A 354 41.11 4.16 20.69
N SER A 355 39.92 4.75 20.82
CA SER A 355 38.85 4.27 21.68
C SER A 355 37.51 4.37 20.95
N GLY A 356 36.60 3.44 21.25
CA GLY A 356 35.28 3.37 20.61
C GLY A 356 35.33 2.91 19.15
N LEU A 357 34.17 3.02 18.48
CA LEU A 357 34.03 2.68 17.07
C LEU A 357 34.66 3.77 16.19
N GLN A 358 35.52 3.35 15.28
CA GLN A 358 36.24 4.19 14.34
C GLN A 358 36.14 3.61 12.93
N PHE A 359 36.46 4.44 11.94
CA PHE A 359 36.45 4.04 10.54
C PHE A 359 37.70 4.55 9.82
N VAL A 360 38.31 3.70 9.01
CA VAL A 360 39.46 4.04 8.17
C VAL A 360 39.22 3.58 6.74
N ASP A 361 39.67 4.37 5.78
CA ASP A 361 39.62 3.98 4.37
C ASP A 361 40.78 3.02 4.06
N ILE A 362 40.45 1.94 3.36
CA ILE A 362 41.41 1.00 2.80
C ILE A 362 41.49 1.35 1.32
N ASN A 363 42.58 1.99 0.91
CA ASN A 363 42.70 2.50 -0.45
C ASN A 363 42.88 1.33 -1.43
N PRO A 364 41.95 1.14 -2.39
CA PRO A 364 42.12 0.14 -3.42
C PRO A 364 43.22 0.55 -4.40
N PRO A 365 43.86 -0.41 -5.10
CA PRO A 365 44.87 -0.09 -6.10
C PRO A 365 44.23 0.69 -7.26
N ALA A 366 44.98 1.65 -7.81
CA ALA A 366 44.51 2.49 -8.92
C ALA A 366 44.21 1.70 -10.21
N THR A 367 44.75 0.50 -10.33
CA THR A 367 44.48 -0.47 -11.39
C THR A 367 44.24 -1.83 -10.75
N VAL A 368 43.11 -2.46 -11.04
CA VAL A 368 42.87 -3.85 -10.67
C VAL A 368 43.50 -4.71 -11.75
N ASN A 369 44.39 -5.60 -11.36
CA ASN A 369 44.94 -6.60 -12.28
C ASN A 369 43.75 -7.42 -12.81
N ARG A 370 43.39 -7.21 -14.07
CA ARG A 370 42.47 -8.10 -14.78
C ARG A 370 43.22 -9.43 -14.94
N LEU A 371 42.90 -10.39 -14.08
CA LEU A 371 43.27 -11.79 -14.29
C LEU A 371 42.43 -12.38 -15.41
#